data_AF-A0A7V4GA24-F1
#
_entry.id   AF-A0A7V4GA24-F1
#
_cell.length_a   1.000
_cell.length_b   1.000
_cell.length_c   1.000
_cell.angle_alpha   90.00
_cell.angle_beta   90.00
_cell.angle_gamma   90.00
#
_symmetry.space_group_name_H-M   'P 1'
#
loop_
_entity.id
_entity.type
_entity.pdbx_description
1 polymer ?
#
loop_
_entity_poly.entity_id
_entity_poly.type
_entity_poly.pdbx_seq_one_letter_code
_entity_poly.pdbx_strand_id
1 'polypeptide(L)' 'MVGMLQIITYLLCVYLVFKAVEIFTIGLASQGDCRIAARFVGILAILAAIGLAAYFVNAIDTQAQAVASSVNRYLR' A
#
# COMPACT_ATOMS: atom_id res chain seq x y z
N MET A 1 9.93 2.74 -19.09
CA MET A 1 8.78 1.90 -18.66
C MET A 1 8.22 2.31 -17.29
N VAL A 2 8.53 3.52 -16.79
CA VAL A 2 8.17 3.96 -15.43
C VAL A 2 6.65 4.08 -15.22
N GLY A 3 5.89 4.47 -16.26
CA GLY A 3 4.43 4.53 -16.16
C GLY A 3 3.76 3.18 -15.89
N MET A 4 4.28 2.08 -16.43
CA MET A 4 3.75 0.74 -16.13
C MET A 4 4.02 0.35 -14.68
N LEU A 5 5.21 0.68 -14.18
CA LEU A 5 5.60 0.42 -12.79
C LEU A 5 4.73 1.22 -11.81
N GLN A 6 4.44 2.48 -12.15
CA GLN A 6 3.53 3.34 -11.40
C GLN A 6 2.13 2.74 -11.28
N ILE A 7 1.54 2.28 -12.38
CA ILE A 7 0.21 1.62 -12.37
C ILE A 7 0.22 0.37 -11.49
N ILE A 8 1.25 -0.49 -11.62
CA ILE A 8 1.36 -1.71 -10.81
C ILE A 8 1.49 -1.37 -9.32
N THR A 9 2.30 -0.36 -8.96
CA THR A 9 2.45 0.08 -7.57
C THR A 9 1.14 0.61 -7.00
N TYR A 10 0.36 1.36 -7.78
CA TYR A 10 -0.98 1.79 -7.36
C TYR A 10 -1.91 0.60 -7.09
N LEU A 11 -1.94 -0.37 -7.99
CA LEU A 11 -2.74 -1.58 -7.81
C LEU A 11 -2.29 -2.41 -6.59
N LEU A 12 -0.99 -2.51 -6.35
CA LEU A 12 -0.43 -3.17 -5.18
C LEU A 12 -0.78 -2.45 -3.88
N CYS A 13 -0.79 -1.11 -3.88
CA CYS A 13 -1.20 -0.33 -2.70
C CYS A 13 -2.66 -0.61 -2.33
N VAL A 14 -3.55 -0.68 -3.32
CA VAL A 14 -4.96 -1.06 -3.11
C VAL A 14 -5.06 -2.51 -2.61
N TYR A 15 -4.32 -3.43 -3.24
CA TYR A 15 -4.28 -4.84 -2.83
C TYR A 15 -3.80 -5.02 -1.39
N LEU A 16 -2.78 -4.26 -0.97
CA LEU A 16 -2.24 -4.27 0.39
C LEU A 16 -3.32 -3.92 1.43
N VAL A 17 -4.13 -2.90 1.15
CA VAL A 17 -5.24 -2.51 2.04
C VAL A 17 -6.30 -3.61 2.10
N PHE A 18 -6.70 -4.19 0.97
CA PHE A 18 -7.64 -5.32 0.97
C PHE A 18 -7.11 -6.51 1.76
N LYS A 19 -5.79 -6.78 1.66
CA LYS A 19 -5.17 -7.88 2.40
C LYS A 19 -5.16 -7.62 3.91
N ALA A 20 -4.96 -6.38 4.34
CA ALA A 20 -5.08 -6.01 5.74
C ALA A 20 -6.52 -6.14 6.27
N VAL A 21 -7.52 -5.80 5.44
CA VAL A 21 -8.94 -6.02 5.78
C VAL A 21 -9.24 -7.52 5.94
N GLU A 22 -8.68 -8.39 5.10
CA GLU A 22 -8.81 -9.85 5.23
C GLU A 22 -8.23 -10.37 6.56
N ILE A 23 -7.07 -9.85 6.99
CA ILE A 23 -6.50 -10.19 8.31
C ILE A 23 -7.44 -9.76 9.44
N PHE A 24 -8.05 -8.57 9.32
CA PHE A 24 -9.00 -8.08 10.32
C PHE A 24 -10.28 -8.93 10.37
N THR A 25 -10.82 -9.37 9.22
CA THR A 25 -12.01 -10.24 9.21
C THR A 25 -11.72 -11.61 9.82
N ILE A 26 -10.52 -12.18 9.61
CA ILE A 26 -10.07 -13.39 10.30
C ILE A 26 -10.04 -13.17 11.82
N GLY A 27 -9.51 -12.02 12.27
CA GLY A 27 -9.50 -11.66 13.69
C GLY A 27 -10.89 -11.46 14.30
N LEU A 28 -11.86 -10.97 13.52
CA LEU A 28 -13.26 -10.85 13.94
C LEU A 28 -13.97 -12.21 14.01
N ALA A 29 -13.68 -13.13 13.09
CA ALA A 29 -14.25 -14.48 13.05
C ALA A 29 -13.63 -15.43 14.09
N SER A 30 -12.49 -15.07 14.69
CA SER A 30 -11.80 -15.88 15.69
C SER A 30 -12.65 -16.09 16.95
N GLN A 31 -12.75 -17.35 17.39
CA GLN A 31 -13.40 -17.77 18.63
C GLN A 31 -12.34 -18.28 19.62
N GLY A 32 -12.48 -17.94 20.91
CA GLY A 32 -11.56 -18.35 21.97
C GLY A 32 -10.97 -17.19 22.77
N ASP A 33 -10.05 -17.51 23.68
CA ASP A 33 -9.47 -16.56 24.63
C ASP A 33 -8.62 -15.47 23.95
N CYS A 34 -8.05 -15.75 22.79
CA CYS A 34 -7.18 -14.82 22.06
C CYS A 34 -7.92 -13.82 21.14
N ARG A 35 -9.26 -13.76 21.18
CA ARG A 35 -10.06 -12.91 20.26
C ARG A 35 -9.72 -11.42 20.32
N ILE A 36 -9.38 -10.91 21.50
CA ILE A 36 -9.08 -9.49 21.69
C ILE A 36 -7.76 -9.16 20.99
N ALA A 37 -6.73 -9.98 21.23
CA ALA A 37 -5.43 -9.83 20.58
C ALA A 37 -5.55 -9.88 19.05
N ALA A 38 -6.33 -10.84 18.50
CA ALA A 38 -6.52 -10.98 17.07
C ALA A 38 -7.17 -9.73 16.42
N ARG A 39 -8.16 -9.13 17.09
CA ARG A 39 -8.78 -7.88 16.62
C ARG A 39 -7.81 -6.71 16.65
N PHE A 40 -7.02 -6.57 17.70
CA PHE A 40 -5.99 -5.53 17.79
C PHE A 40 -4.94 -5.67 16.68
N VAL A 41 -4.49 -6.89 16.39
CA VAL A 41 -3.56 -7.15 15.27
C VAL A 41 -4.17 -6.74 13.94
N GLY A 42 -5.44 -7.06 13.69
CA GLY A 42 -6.11 -6.66 12.46
C GLY A 42 -6.24 -5.13 12.31
N ILE A 43 -6.56 -4.41 13.39
CA ILE A 43 -6.60 -2.94 13.38
C ILE A 43 -5.22 -2.36 13.09
N LEU A 44 -4.17 -2.87 13.75
CA LEU A 44 -2.80 -2.43 13.51
C LEU A 44 -2.35 -2.72 12.07
N ALA A 45 -2.73 -3.87 11.51
CA ALA A 45 -2.43 -4.23 10.13
C ALA A 45 -3.06 -3.24 9.13
N ILE A 46 -4.31 -2.82 9.36
CA ILE A 46 -4.98 -1.82 8.50
C ILE A 46 -4.27 -0.47 8.58
N LEU A 47 -3.96 0.02 9.79
CA LEU A 47 -3.27 1.30 9.96
C LEU A 47 -1.90 1.28 9.30
N ALA A 48 -1.13 0.20 9.49
CA ALA A 48 0.17 0.01 8.86
C ALA A 48 0.06 -0.06 7.33
N ALA A 49 -0.95 -0.76 6.80
CA ALA A 49 -1.18 -0.86 5.36
C ALA A 49 -1.51 0.49 4.73
N ILE A 50 -2.38 1.29 5.36
CA ILE A 50 -2.70 2.65 4.88
C ILE A 50 -1.44 3.53 4.88
N GLY A 51 -0.65 3.49 5.96
CA GLY A 51 0.59 4.26 6.06
C GLY A 51 1.61 3.86 4.98
N LEU A 52 1.82 2.56 4.78
CA LEU A 52 2.73 2.05 3.74
C LEU A 52 2.23 2.37 2.34
N ALA A 53 0.94 2.25 2.07
CA ALA A 53 0.35 2.60 0.78
C ALA A 53 0.60 4.08 0.45
N ALA A 54 0.34 4.98 1.40
CA ALA A 54 0.62 6.40 1.23
C ALA A 54 2.12 6.67 0.95
N TYR A 55 3.02 6.00 1.67
CA TYR A 55 4.46 6.12 1.43
C TYR A 55 4.85 5.66 0.02
N PHE A 56 4.38 4.49 -0.43
CA PHE A 56 4.71 3.95 -1.75
C PHE A 56 4.16 4.79 -2.90
N VAL A 57 2.97 5.36 -2.76
CA VAL A 57 2.41 6.31 -3.74
C VAL A 57 3.31 7.53 -3.90
N ASN A 58 3.72 8.15 -2.81
CA ASN A 58 4.62 9.31 -2.87
C ASN A 58 5.98 8.95 -3.48
N ALA A 59 6.52 7.77 -3.14
CA ALA A 59 7.80 7.31 -3.66
C ALA A 59 7.75 7.08 -5.18
N ILE A 60 6.69 6.44 -5.70
CA ILE A 60 6.59 6.13 -7.14
C ILE A 60 6.29 7.37 -7.98
N ASP A 61 5.51 8.32 -7.45
CA ASP A 61 5.25 9.59 -8.11
C ASP A 61 6.53 10.44 -8.22
N THR A 62 7.37 10.43 -7.18
CA THR A 62 8.68 11.10 -7.21
C THR A 62 9.59 10.49 -8.29
N GLN A 63 9.60 9.15 -8.41
CA GLN A 63 10.36 8.47 -9.46
C GLN A 63 9.85 8.81 -10.87
N ALA A 64 8.53 8.90 -11.05
CA ALA A 64 7.93 9.29 -12.32
C ALA A 64 8.33 10.72 -12.72
N GLN A 65 8.31 11.67 -11.77
CA GLN A 65 8.70 13.07 -12.00
C GLN A 65 10.19 13.23 -12.32
N ALA A 66 11.06 12.47 -11.64
CA ALA A 66 12.51 12.49 -11.91
C ALA A 66 12.83 12.05 -13.35
N VAL A 67 12.12 11.06 -13.86
CA VAL A 67 12.28 10.62 -15.26
C VAL A 67 11.68 11.63 -16.23
N ALA A 68 10.48 12.16 -15.96
CA ALA A 68 9.84 13.16 -16.82
C ALA A 68 10.71 14.44 -16.98
N SER A 69 11.30 14.93 -15.90
CA SER A 69 12.21 16.09 -15.92
C SER A 69 13.51 15.83 -16.67
N SER A 70 14.02 14.60 -16.62
CA SER A 70 15.20 14.19 -17.40
C SER A 70 14.91 14.19 -18.90
N VAL A 71 13.76 13.66 -19.32
CA VAL A 71 13.34 13.64 -20.74
C VAL A 71 13.21 15.06 -21.31
N ASN A 72 12.58 15.98 -20.57
CA ASN A 72 12.40 17.37 -21.02
C ASN A 72 13.74 18.10 -21.27
N ARG A 73 14.81 17.71 -20.57
CA ARG A 73 16.14 18.29 -20.77
C ARG A 73 16.81 17.87 -22.09
N TYR A 74 16.48 16.69 -22.62
CA TYR A 74 17.03 16.20 -23.88
C TYR A 74 16.30 16.73 -25.12
N LEU A 75 15.09 17.28 -24.94
CA LEU A 75 14.26 17.82 -26.03
C LEU A 75 14.43 19.34 -26.22
N ARG A 76 15.29 19.98 -25.42
CA ARG A 76 15.73 21.37 -25.59
C ARG A 76 17.16 21.39 -26.09
#